data_AF-A0A923MGY9-F1
#
_entry.id   AF-A0A923MGY9-F1
#
_cell.length_a   1.000
_cell.length_b   1.000
_cell.length_c   1.000
_cell.angle_alpha   90.00
_cell.angle_beta   90.00
_cell.angle_gamma   90.00
#
_symmetry.space_group_name_H-M   'P 1'
#
loop_
_entity.id
_entity.type
_entity.pdbx_description
1 polymer ?
#
loop_
_entity_poly.entity_id
_entity_poly.type
_entity_poly.pdbx_seq_one_letter_code
_entity_poly.pdbx_strand_id
1 'polypeptide(L)'
;MPENKKFWKFCNQAGNKVELLLYGDISQTSWWGDEVTPKQFAEELAGLGALDEITVRINSGGDVFAAQAIGNQLEQHPAAVTAKIDGLCASAATILLPSVFLVGEWQQRERQQHDQAAASERHKFLQGQRGGDRGHGGMD
;
A
#
# COMPACT_ATOMS: atom_id res chain seq x y z
N MET A 1 21.82 10.65 -27.00
CA MET A 1 21.87 10.03 -25.66
C MET A 1 20.60 9.24 -25.50
N PRO A 2 20.62 7.93 -25.14
CA PRO A 2 19.38 7.26 -24.79
C PRO A 2 18.86 7.95 -23.53
N GLU A 3 17.67 8.55 -23.63
CA GLU A 3 16.98 9.12 -22.47
C GLU A 3 16.75 8.00 -21.47
N ASN A 4 17.26 8.16 -20.26
CA ASN A 4 17.01 7.23 -19.18
C ASN A 4 15.55 7.41 -18.74
N LYS A 5 14.65 6.70 -19.40
CA LYS A 5 13.20 6.87 -19.25
C LYS A 5 12.75 6.17 -17.97
N LYS A 6 12.54 6.97 -16.93
CA LYS A 6 11.77 6.54 -15.75
C LYS A 6 10.42 5.99 -16.23
N PHE A 7 10.11 4.76 -15.84
CA PHE A 7 8.86 4.08 -16.19
C PHE A 7 7.84 4.14 -15.04
N TRP A 8 8.19 4.77 -13.91
CA TRP A 8 7.26 5.06 -12.82
C TRP A 8 6.99 6.56 -12.70
N LYS A 9 5.81 6.89 -12.18
CA LYS A 9 5.44 8.25 -11.81
C LYS A 9 4.44 8.23 -10.66
N PHE A 10 4.72 8.97 -9.60
CA PHE A 10 3.73 9.28 -8.57
C PHE A 10 2.88 10.48 -9.02
N CYS A 11 1.57 10.36 -8.95
CA CYS A 11 0.62 11.42 -9.27
C CYS A 11 -0.61 11.36 -8.37
N ASN A 12 -1.48 12.38 -8.50
CA ASN A 12 -2.75 12.45 -7.80
C ASN A 12 -2.62 12.27 -6.28
N GLN A 13 -1.54 12.81 -5.69
CA GLN A 13 -1.37 12.81 -4.25
C GLN A 13 -2.45 13.69 -3.62
N ALA A 14 -3.32 13.06 -2.84
CA ALA A 14 -4.43 13.70 -2.15
C ALA A 14 -4.50 13.18 -0.71
N GLY A 15 -4.13 14.04 0.25
CA GLY A 15 -3.92 13.61 1.63
C GLY A 15 -2.83 12.54 1.71
N ASN A 16 -3.11 11.44 2.41
CA ASN A 16 -2.21 10.30 2.55
C ASN A 16 -2.42 9.24 1.46
N LYS A 17 -3.00 9.63 0.31
CA LYS A 17 -3.24 8.71 -0.81
C LYS A 17 -2.44 9.16 -2.02
N VAL A 18 -1.91 8.21 -2.78
CA VAL A 18 -1.17 8.49 -4.01
C VAL A 18 -1.47 7.46 -5.09
N GLU A 19 -1.38 7.88 -6.35
CA GLU A 19 -1.40 6.98 -7.50
C GLU A 19 0.02 6.77 -8.04
N LEU A 20 0.41 5.53 -8.24
CA LEU A 20 1.68 5.13 -8.85
C LEU A 20 1.41 4.61 -10.26
N LEU A 21 1.83 5.33 -11.28
CA LEU A 21 1.75 4.88 -12.67
C LEU A 21 3.01 4.12 -13.04
N LEU A 22 2.88 2.86 -13.47
CA LEU A 22 3.93 2.03 -14.07
C LEU A 22 3.67 1.90 -15.58
N TYR A 23 4.13 2.89 -16.34
CA TYR A 23 3.80 3.09 -17.76
C TYR A 23 5.11 3.25 -18.54
N GLY A 24 5.35 2.37 -19.52
CA GLY A 24 6.53 2.42 -20.38
C GLY A 24 7.04 1.04 -20.79
N ASP A 25 7.93 1.02 -21.78
CA ASP A 25 8.77 -0.15 -22.06
C ASP A 25 9.77 -0.26 -20.91
N ILE A 26 9.55 -1.18 -19.99
CA ILE A 26 10.55 -1.46 -18.96
C ILE A 26 11.69 -2.18 -19.67
N SER A 27 12.65 -1.41 -20.15
CA SER A 27 13.88 -1.91 -20.75
C SER A 27 14.68 -2.64 -19.68
N GLN A 28 14.95 -3.94 -19.90
CA GLN A 28 15.81 -4.76 -19.03
C GLN A 28 17.18 -4.10 -18.75
N THR A 29 17.62 -3.19 -19.61
CA THR A 29 18.93 -2.53 -19.44
C THR A 29 18.93 -1.46 -18.35
N SER A 30 17.81 -0.77 -18.11
CA SER A 30 17.76 0.36 -17.14
C SER A 30 17.59 -0.09 -15.69
N TRP A 31 17.06 -1.30 -15.45
CA TRP A 31 16.92 -1.86 -14.10
C TRP A 31 18.19 -2.58 -13.62
N TRP A 32 18.93 -3.18 -14.56
CA TRP A 32 20.14 -3.98 -14.30
C TRP A 32 21.46 -3.23 -14.59
N GLY A 33 21.40 -2.08 -15.26
CA GLY A 33 22.56 -1.29 -15.65
C GLY A 33 22.27 0.20 -15.54
N ASP A 34 23.25 0.91 -14.99
CA ASP A 34 23.32 2.34 -14.72
C ASP A 34 22.02 3.16 -14.83
N GLU A 35 21.69 3.78 -13.68
CA GLU A 35 21.14 5.16 -13.63
C GLU A 35 19.59 5.27 -13.40
N VAL A 36 18.85 4.16 -13.26
CA VAL A 36 17.47 4.12 -12.70
C VAL A 36 17.30 2.93 -11.73
N THR A 37 17.63 3.13 -10.45
CA THR A 37 17.73 2.04 -9.46
C THR A 37 16.46 1.85 -8.61
N PRO A 38 16.16 0.63 -8.12
CA PRO A 38 15.13 0.41 -7.08
C PRO A 38 15.30 1.31 -5.86
N LYS A 39 16.55 1.73 -5.58
CA LYS A 39 16.87 2.70 -4.55
C LYS A 39 16.22 4.07 -4.79
N GLN A 40 16.24 4.56 -6.04
CA GLN A 40 15.62 5.84 -6.37
C GLN A 40 14.10 5.80 -6.23
N PHE A 41 13.48 4.68 -6.60
CA PHE A 41 12.05 4.45 -6.32
C PHE A 41 11.77 4.46 -4.81
N ALA A 42 12.58 3.77 -4.00
CA ALA A 42 12.42 3.74 -2.55
C ALA A 42 12.62 5.12 -1.91
N GLU A 43 13.58 5.92 -2.38
CA GLU A 43 13.80 7.30 -1.94
C GLU A 43 12.62 8.20 -2.29
N GLU A 44 12.08 8.10 -3.51
CA GLU A 44 10.89 8.84 -3.93
C GLU A 44 9.65 8.41 -3.13
N LEU A 45 9.46 7.10 -2.90
CA LEU A 45 8.38 6.55 -2.08
C LEU A 45 8.46 7.04 -0.64
N ALA A 46 9.64 7.00 -0.02
CA ALA A 46 9.85 7.51 1.33
C ALA A 46 9.63 9.03 1.43
N GLY A 47 9.96 9.76 0.35
CA GLY A 47 9.73 11.20 0.24
C GLY A 47 8.25 11.62 0.22
N LEU A 48 7.33 10.70 -0.06
CA LEU A 48 5.87 10.97 -0.04
C LEU A 48 5.32 11.07 1.40
N GLY A 49 6.08 10.62 2.40
CA GLY A 49 5.68 10.63 3.80
C GLY A 49 4.73 9.49 4.16
N ALA A 50 3.92 9.69 5.19
CA ALA A 50 2.95 8.68 5.64
C ALA A 50 1.82 8.54 4.61
N LEU A 51 1.69 7.35 4.03
CA LEU A 51 0.63 7.01 3.08
C LEU A 51 -0.29 5.96 3.71
N ASP A 52 -1.60 6.17 3.54
CA ASP A 52 -2.67 5.24 3.92
C ASP A 52 -3.07 4.35 2.75
N GLU A 53 -2.93 4.83 1.51
CA GLU A 53 -3.35 4.12 0.29
C GLU A 53 -2.46 4.44 -0.92
N ILE A 54 -2.08 3.41 -1.67
CA ILE A 54 -1.31 3.52 -2.92
C ILE A 54 -2.09 2.80 -4.02
N THR A 55 -2.58 3.53 -5.02
CA THR A 55 -3.18 2.92 -6.22
C THR A 55 -2.13 2.77 -7.31
N VAL A 56 -1.71 1.55 -7.60
CA VAL A 56 -0.77 1.22 -8.68
C VAL A 56 -1.53 1.03 -9.98
N ARG A 57 -1.18 1.79 -11.01
CA ARG A 57 -1.77 1.71 -12.35
C ARG A 57 -0.73 1.16 -13.31
N ILE A 58 -1.07 0.06 -13.98
CA ILE A 58 -0.12 -0.69 -14.81
C ILE A 58 -0.57 -0.65 -16.26
N ASN A 59 0.31 -0.15 -17.12
CA ASN A 59 0.14 -0.14 -18.57
C ASN A 59 1.51 -0.31 -19.24
N SER A 60 2.15 -1.46 -18.98
CA SER A 60 3.46 -1.80 -19.55
C SER A 60 3.47 -3.23 -20.10
N GLY A 61 4.16 -3.41 -21.22
CA GLY A 61 4.42 -4.71 -21.85
C GLY A 61 5.79 -5.32 -21.48
N GLY A 62 6.53 -4.73 -20.54
CA GLY A 62 7.94 -5.03 -20.30
C GLY A 62 8.32 -5.20 -18.82
N ASP A 63 9.41 -5.93 -18.62
CA ASP A 63 10.15 -6.35 -17.40
C ASP A 63 9.35 -6.70 -16.12
N VAL A 64 9.05 -7.99 -16.03
CA VAL A 64 8.50 -8.68 -14.86
C VAL A 64 9.35 -8.49 -13.59
N PHE A 65 10.67 -8.41 -13.71
CA PHE A 65 11.58 -8.37 -12.56
C PHE A 65 11.57 -7.01 -11.86
N ALA A 66 11.50 -5.91 -12.63
CA ALA A 66 11.34 -4.57 -12.08
C ALA A 66 9.97 -4.41 -11.39
N ALA A 67 8.90 -4.93 -12.01
CA ALA A 67 7.58 -4.95 -11.41
C ALA A 67 7.55 -5.77 -10.11
N GLN A 68 8.22 -6.92 -10.07
CA GLN A 68 8.34 -7.74 -8.86
C GLN A 68 9.10 -7.03 -7.74
N ALA A 69 10.20 -6.35 -8.06
CA ALA A 69 10.96 -5.61 -7.06
C ALA A 69 10.18 -4.42 -6.49
N ILE A 70 9.45 -3.66 -7.33
CA ILE A 70 8.51 -2.63 -6.87
C ILE A 70 7.40 -3.26 -6.02
N GLY A 71 6.85 -4.40 -6.44
CA GLY A 71 5.90 -5.19 -5.68
C GLY A 71 6.41 -5.46 -4.26
N ASN A 72 7.60 -6.03 -4.11
CA ASN A 72 8.20 -6.33 -2.81
C ASN A 72 8.38 -5.09 -1.91
N GLN A 73 8.75 -3.94 -2.50
CA GLN A 73 8.86 -2.68 -1.75
C GLN A 73 7.49 -2.18 -1.27
N LEU A 74 6.48 -2.30 -2.12
CA LEU A 74 5.10 -1.97 -1.79
C LEU A 74 4.48 -2.93 -0.78
N GLU A 75 4.85 -4.21 -0.80
CA GLU A 75 4.42 -5.22 0.18
C GLU A 75 4.90 -4.89 1.60
N GLN A 76 6.07 -4.26 1.73
CA GLN A 76 6.63 -3.84 3.01
C GLN A 76 6.12 -2.47 3.46
N HIS A 77 5.36 -1.77 2.63
CA HIS A 77 4.87 -0.44 2.93
C HIS A 77 3.59 -0.51 3.79
N PRO A 78 3.43 0.32 4.84
CA PRO A 78 2.23 0.31 5.69
C PRO A 78 0.97 0.88 4.99
N ALA A 79 1.01 1.15 3.69
CA ALA A 79 -0.10 1.77 2.96
C ALA A 79 -0.92 0.68 2.26
N ALA A 80 -2.23 0.87 2.18
CA ALA A 80 -3.12 -0.03 1.45
C ALA A 80 -2.80 0.03 -0.05
N VAL A 81 -2.16 -1.00 -0.58
CA VAL A 81 -1.79 -1.04 -2.00
C VAL A 81 -2.93 -1.68 -2.82
N THR A 82 -3.36 -1.00 -3.89
CA THR A 82 -4.35 -1.53 -4.84
C THR A 82 -3.80 -1.43 -6.25
N ALA A 83 -3.75 -2.53 -6.98
CA ALA A 83 -3.27 -2.55 -8.37
C ALA A 83 -4.44 -2.57 -9.37
N LYS A 84 -4.33 -1.73 -10.41
CA LYS A 84 -5.29 -1.59 -11.52
C LYS A 84 -4.54 -1.70 -12.84
N ILE A 85 -5.03 -2.54 -13.75
CA ILE A 85 -4.45 -2.70 -15.09
C ILE A 85 -5.27 -1.84 -16.05
N ASP A 86 -4.61 -0.87 -16.70
CA ASP A 86 -5.27 0.04 -17.64
C ASP A 86 -5.07 -0.36 -19.11
N GLY A 87 -4.20 -1.34 -19.39
CA GLY A 87 -3.85 -1.75 -20.76
C GLY A 87 -3.44 -3.22 -20.89
N LEU A 88 -2.74 -3.54 -21.98
CA LEU A 88 -2.40 -4.90 -22.40
C LEU A 88 -1.14 -5.40 -21.65
N CYS A 89 -1.33 -5.82 -20.40
CA CYS A 89 -0.26 -6.31 -19.54
C CYS A 89 -0.38 -7.83 -19.38
N ALA A 90 0.34 -8.59 -20.21
CA ALA A 90 0.17 -10.05 -20.30
C ALA A 90 1.15 -10.88 -19.44
N SER A 91 2.17 -10.29 -18.80
CA SER A 91 3.14 -11.05 -17.97
C SER A 91 3.54 -10.43 -16.62
N ALA A 92 3.76 -9.11 -16.54
CA ALA A 92 4.18 -8.46 -15.28
C ALA A 92 3.02 -8.26 -14.30
N ALA A 93 1.83 -7.95 -14.82
CA ALA A 93 0.61 -7.80 -14.03
C ALA A 93 0.27 -9.06 -13.22
N THR A 94 0.48 -10.25 -13.77
CA THR A 94 0.17 -11.52 -13.10
C THR A 94 1.04 -11.81 -11.88
N ILE A 95 2.19 -11.16 -11.71
CA ILE A 95 3.05 -11.33 -10.54
C ILE A 95 2.77 -10.25 -9.49
N LEU A 96 2.59 -9.00 -9.94
CA LEU A 96 2.31 -7.90 -9.02
C LEU A 96 0.88 -7.97 -8.45
N LEU A 97 -0.11 -8.43 -9.23
CA LEU A 97 -1.50 -8.52 -8.77
C LEU A 97 -1.69 -9.45 -7.57
N PRO A 98 -1.23 -10.73 -7.58
CA PRO A 98 -1.37 -11.61 -6.43
C PRO A 98 -0.67 -11.05 -5.19
N SER A 99 0.54 -10.53 -5.35
CA SER A 99 1.31 -9.87 -4.29
C SER A 99 0.53 -8.71 -3.65
N VAL A 100 0.09 -7.75 -4.47
CA VAL A 100 -0.66 -6.58 -3.99
C VAL A 100 -2.02 -6.98 -3.42
N PHE A 101 -2.70 -7.95 -4.04
CA PHE A 101 -3.99 -8.43 -3.56
C PHE A 101 -3.87 -9.09 -2.18
N LEU A 102 -2.90 -9.98 -1.99
CA LEU A 102 -2.64 -10.62 -0.70
C LEU A 102 -2.31 -9.60 0.39
N VAL A 103 -1.52 -8.56 0.06
CA VAL A 103 -1.22 -7.47 0.99
C VAL A 103 -2.45 -6.63 1.30
N GLY A 104 -3.26 -6.29 0.29
CA GLY A 104 -4.51 -5.57 0.49
C GLY A 104 -5.44 -6.29 1.44
N GLU A 105 -5.60 -7.61 1.28
CA GLU A 105 -6.40 -8.45 2.18
C GLU A 105 -5.77 -8.56 3.59
N TRP A 106 -4.46 -8.81 3.67
CA TRP A 106 -3.75 -8.91 4.95
C TRP A 106 -3.87 -7.62 5.76
N GLN A 107 -3.64 -6.48 5.12
CA GLN A 107 -3.71 -5.18 5.77
C GLN A 107 -5.15 -4.77 6.13
N GLN A 108 -6.14 -5.15 5.33
CA GLN A 108 -7.55 -5.00 5.72
C GLN A 108 -7.87 -5.84 6.95
N ARG A 109 -7.35 -7.06 7.06
CA ARG A 109 -7.54 -7.90 8.25
C ARG A 109 -6.87 -7.30 9.49
N GLU A 110 -5.66 -6.76 9.36
CA GLU A 110 -5.01 -6.07 10.49
C GLU A 110 -5.81 -4.85 10.96
N ARG A 111 -6.30 -4.01 10.03
CA ARG A 111 -7.18 -2.89 10.38
C ARG A 111 -8.44 -3.37 11.09
N GLN A 112 -9.07 -4.44 10.61
CA GLN A 112 -10.23 -5.03 11.27
C GLN A 112 -9.91 -5.52 12.69
N GLN A 113 -8.74 -6.13 12.90
CA GLN A 113 -8.32 -6.57 14.24
C GLN A 113 -8.10 -5.38 15.19
N HIS A 114 -7.44 -4.32 14.72
CA HIS A 114 -7.24 -3.09 15.51
C HIS A 114 -8.57 -2.41 15.85
N ASP A 115 -9.50 -2.30 14.90
CA ASP A 115 -10.82 -1.70 15.11
C ASP A 115 -11.66 -2.52 16.09
N GLN A 116 -11.62 -3.85 15.99
CA GLN A 116 -12.28 -4.76 16.93
C GLN A 116 -11.69 -4.65 18.34
N ALA A 117 -10.36 -4.54 18.45
CA ALA A 117 -9.68 -4.34 19.74
C ALA A 117 -10.15 -3.03 20.40
N ALA A 118 -10.14 -1.92 19.66
CA ALA A 118 -10.59 -0.62 20.14
C ALA A 118 -12.09 -0.63 20.54
N ALA A 119 -12.94 -1.31 19.76
CA ALA A 119 -14.36 -1.47 20.09
C ALA A 119 -14.55 -2.30 21.38
N SER A 120 -13.74 -3.34 21.57
CA SER A 120 -13.79 -4.18 22.77
C SER A 120 -13.37 -3.42 24.03
N GLU A 121 -12.36 -2.55 23.95
CA GLU A 121 -11.94 -1.69 25.06
C GLU A 121 -13.01 -0.67 25.43
N ARG A 122 -13.64 -0.04 24.44
CA ARG A 122 -14.80 0.84 24.66
C ARG A 122 -15.95 0.11 25.34
N HIS A 123 -16.22 -1.13 24.94
CA HIS A 123 -17.28 -1.93 25.56
C HIS A 123 -16.97 -2.28 27.02
N LYS A 124 -15.72 -2.67 27.32
CA LYS A 124 -15.26 -2.91 28.71
C LYS A 124 -15.36 -1.65 29.57
N PHE A 125 -14.98 -0.49 29.03
CA PHE A 125 -15.09 0.79 29.72
C PHE A 125 -16.55 1.16 30.06
N LEU A 126 -17.47 0.98 29.11
CA LEU A 126 -18.91 1.23 29.31
C LEU A 126 -19.55 0.26 30.31
N GLN A 127 -19.13 -1.01 30.34
CA GLN A 127 -19.59 -1.97 31.34
C GLN A 127 -19.03 -1.66 32.74
N GLY A 128 -17.77 -1.21 32.83
CA GLY A 128 -17.15 -0.79 34.09
C GLY A 128 -17.83 0.43 34.71
N GLN A 129 -18.23 1.42 33.91
CA GLN A 129 -18.99 2.58 34.39
C GLN A 129 -20.41 2.22 34.86
N ARG A 130 -21.04 1.20 34.28
CA ARG A 130 -22.41 0.78 34.64
C ARG A 130 -22.46 -0.08 35.93
N GLY A 131 -21.32 -0.56 36.41
CA GLY A 131 -21.19 -1.35 37.65
C GLY A 131 -20.94 -0.54 38.92
N GLY A 132 -20.58 0.74 38.80
CA GLY A 132 -20.23 1.60 39.94
C GLY A 132 -21.40 2.32 40.63
N ASP A 133 -22.60 2.31 40.04
CA ASP A 133 -23.72 3.16 40.47
C ASP A 133 -24.87 2.39 41.16
N ARG A 134 -24.52 1.33 41.91
CA ARG A 134 -25.47 0.58 42.76
C ARG A 134 -24.90 0.41 44.15
N GLY A 135 -24.96 1.46 44.96
CA GLY A 135 -24.31 1.40 46.28
C GLY A 135 -24.61 2.49 47.29
N HIS A 136 -25.80 3.13 47.33
CA HIS A 136 -26.32 3.69 48.59
C HIS A 136 -27.77 4.17 48.45
N GLY A 137 -28.66 3.57 49.23
CA GLY A 137 -30.09 3.91 49.26
C GLY A 137 -30.85 2.90 50.12
N GLY A 138 -30.30 2.59 51.29
CA GLY A 138 -30.93 1.74 52.28
C GLY A 138 -30.97 2.48 53.61
N MET A 139 -32.17 2.47 54.20
CA MET A 139 -32.50 2.72 55.60
C MET A 139 -32.58 4.18 56.02
N ASP A 140 -33.82 4.68 56.11
CA ASP A 140 -34.39 5.40 57.27
C ASP A 140 -35.90 5.11 57.33
#